data_AF-A0A1P8XL49-F1
#
_entry.id   AF-A0A1P8XL49-F1
#
_cell.length_a   1.000
_cell.length_b   1.000
_cell.length_c   1.000
_cell.angle_alpha   90.00
_cell.angle_beta   90.00
_cell.angle_gamma   90.00
#
_symmetry.space_group_name_H-M   'P 1'
#
loop_
_entity.id
_entity.type
_entity.pdbx_description
1 polymer ?
#
loop_
_entity_poly.entity_id
_entity_poly.type
_entity_poly.pdbx_seq_one_letter_code
_entity_poly.pdbx_strand_id
1 'polypeptide(L)'
;MSSFVITAVQSGDPALAEQLPAAGYTVNMLADAHGAPAFHAVLQRPLRFYYDATFDGSRIATERFGRDAHGPFLWVTEVILSPRRPDEPPYPSMKNFAMNLTAVLEPAGDSAELLPANTAAWGVALVDDLPEEPAHDPREVADDNRGAPPPPRTPPTAHAAQRDRPRAVPAPDPAPRGPLDEAHLVREVAALRAQIAALAGWPISQIQEPKCVKAGKENRQGGPAYSVSRHRYRYFTKDIWQGYVLRETDDPDELLYWIADDVTRSAAWEWTKRAPSFGKTLKGPEAQRVITMPMWHTLMYALRYEWGQRTRLVAEQQTQRGA
;
A
#
# COMPACT_ATOMS: atom_id res chain seq x y z
N MET A 1 -8.76 -19.84 -2.62
CA MET A 1 -8.56 -18.62 -3.39
C MET A 1 -7.64 -17.68 -2.63
N SER A 2 -6.35 -17.66 -2.99
CA SER A 2 -5.33 -16.77 -2.41
C SER A 2 -5.18 -15.48 -3.22
N SER A 3 -5.17 -15.59 -4.55
CA SER A 3 -5.12 -14.47 -5.48
C SER A 3 -6.21 -14.64 -6.55
N PHE A 4 -6.78 -13.54 -7.01
CA PHE A 4 -7.90 -13.58 -7.95
C PHE A 4 -7.90 -12.40 -8.91
N VAL A 5 -8.70 -12.53 -9.98
CA VAL A 5 -9.07 -11.42 -10.86
C VAL A 5 -10.59 -11.35 -10.92
N ILE A 6 -11.14 -10.17 -10.63
CA ILE A 6 -12.52 -9.83 -10.99
C ILE A 6 -12.50 -9.49 -12.48
N THR A 7 -13.07 -10.37 -13.30
CA THR A 7 -13.01 -10.28 -14.76
C THR A 7 -14.13 -9.43 -15.33
N ALA A 8 -15.33 -9.52 -14.74
CA ALA A 8 -16.51 -8.79 -15.16
C ALA A 8 -17.53 -8.66 -14.02
N VAL A 9 -18.58 -7.86 -14.24
CA VAL A 9 -19.78 -7.82 -13.39
C VAL A 9 -20.97 -8.41 -14.14
N GLN A 10 -21.75 -9.25 -13.46
CA GLN A 10 -23.03 -9.76 -13.96
C GLN A 10 -24.18 -8.79 -13.65
N SER A 11 -24.11 -8.12 -12.49
CA SER A 11 -25.08 -7.13 -12.04
C SER A 11 -24.45 -6.19 -11.01
N GLY A 12 -25.03 -5.01 -10.83
CA GLY A 12 -24.53 -3.99 -9.91
C GLY A 12 -24.33 -2.65 -10.60
N ASP A 13 -23.44 -1.84 -10.04
CA ASP A 13 -23.07 -0.52 -10.57
C ASP A 13 -22.44 -0.65 -11.98
N PRO A 14 -23.02 -0.04 -13.03
CA PRO A 14 -22.44 -0.05 -14.38
C PRO A 14 -21.03 0.54 -14.44
N ALA A 15 -20.74 1.53 -13.60
CA ALA A 15 -19.43 2.19 -13.57
C ALA A 15 -18.33 1.28 -12.99
N LEU A 16 -18.70 0.19 -12.31
CA LEU A 16 -17.75 -0.84 -11.92
C LEU A 16 -17.24 -1.62 -13.14
N ALA A 17 -18.08 -1.89 -14.13
CA ALA A 17 -17.70 -2.66 -15.32
C ALA A 17 -16.54 -2.01 -16.10
N GLU A 18 -16.51 -0.68 -16.15
CA GLU A 18 -15.47 0.10 -16.86
C GLU A 18 -14.09 0.05 -16.18
N GLN A 19 -14.04 -0.41 -14.93
CA GLN A 19 -12.82 -0.46 -14.11
C GLN A 19 -12.21 -1.87 -14.05
N LEU A 20 -12.90 -2.85 -14.64
CA LEU A 20 -12.47 -4.24 -14.71
C LEU A 20 -11.66 -4.49 -16.00
N PRO A 21 -10.70 -5.43 -15.97
CA PRO A 21 -10.40 -6.38 -14.90
C PRO A 21 -9.64 -5.78 -13.70
N ALA A 22 -9.92 -6.29 -12.50
CA ALA A 22 -9.28 -5.89 -11.26
C ALA A 22 -8.72 -7.09 -10.49
N ALA A 23 -7.42 -7.09 -10.23
CA ALA A 23 -6.75 -8.14 -9.48
C ALA A 23 -6.73 -7.84 -7.98
N GLY A 24 -6.74 -8.90 -7.17
CA GLY A 24 -6.67 -8.80 -5.72
C GLY A 24 -6.19 -10.10 -5.07
N TYR A 25 -6.12 -10.07 -3.74
CA TYR A 25 -5.70 -11.21 -2.94
C TYR A 25 -6.52 -11.26 -1.64
N THR A 26 -6.76 -12.48 -1.16
CA THR A 26 -7.54 -12.74 0.05
C THR A 26 -6.65 -12.55 1.27
N VAL A 27 -7.03 -11.64 2.17
CA VAL A 27 -6.32 -11.39 3.43
C VAL A 27 -6.89 -12.17 4.61
N ASN A 28 -8.20 -12.40 4.62
CA ASN A 28 -8.87 -13.15 5.68
C ASN A 28 -10.11 -13.88 5.15
N MET A 29 -10.51 -14.93 5.85
CA MET A 29 -11.76 -15.63 5.59
C MET A 29 -12.69 -15.40 6.79
N LEU A 30 -13.88 -14.91 6.49
CA LEU A 30 -14.94 -14.60 7.43
C LEU A 30 -16.04 -15.65 7.29
N ALA A 31 -16.79 -15.87 8.36
CA ALA A 31 -18.11 -16.48 8.24
C ALA A 31 -19.11 -15.37 7.94
N ASP A 32 -19.95 -15.55 6.93
CA ASP A 32 -21.10 -14.67 6.72
C ASP A 32 -22.19 -14.94 7.77
N ALA A 33 -23.29 -14.17 7.72
CA ALA A 33 -24.42 -14.31 8.64
C ALA A 33 -25.10 -15.70 8.61
N HIS A 34 -24.82 -16.51 7.58
CA HIS A 34 -25.36 -17.85 7.38
C HIS A 34 -24.31 -18.96 7.59
N GLY A 35 -23.09 -18.59 8.01
CA GLY A 35 -21.98 -19.53 8.22
C GLY A 35 -21.26 -19.95 6.94
N ALA A 36 -21.58 -19.37 5.78
CA ALA A 36 -20.88 -19.61 4.54
C ALA A 36 -19.58 -18.78 4.47
N PRO A 37 -18.55 -19.27 3.76
CA PRO A 37 -17.26 -18.58 3.70
C PRO A 37 -17.36 -17.29 2.88
N ALA A 38 -16.96 -16.18 3.47
CA ALA A 38 -16.73 -14.91 2.80
C ALA A 38 -15.24 -14.56 2.82
N PHE A 39 -14.72 -14.06 1.72
CA PHE A 39 -13.30 -13.75 1.54
C PHE A 39 -13.12 -12.24 1.64
N HIS A 40 -12.54 -11.77 2.74
CA HIS A 40 -12.07 -10.41 2.84
C HIS A 40 -10.79 -10.31 2.03
N ALA A 41 -10.82 -9.43 1.04
CA ALA A 41 -9.80 -9.30 0.04
C ALA A 41 -9.40 -7.85 -0.14
N VAL A 42 -8.18 -7.69 -0.65
CA VAL A 42 -7.59 -6.40 -0.98
C VAL A 42 -7.34 -6.35 -2.48
N LEU A 43 -7.57 -5.18 -3.06
CA LEU A 43 -7.36 -4.91 -4.47
C LEU A 43 -5.95 -4.37 -4.73
N GLN A 44 -5.31 -4.83 -5.81
CA GLN A 44 -4.01 -4.32 -6.26
C GLN A 44 -4.09 -2.90 -6.85
N ARG A 45 -5.29 -2.52 -7.33
CA ARG A 45 -5.61 -1.15 -7.77
C ARG A 45 -6.97 -0.81 -7.18
N PRO A 46 -7.18 0.41 -6.65
CA PRO A 46 -8.45 0.76 -6.09
C PRO A 46 -9.47 0.98 -7.18
N LEU A 47 -10.72 0.71 -6.80
CA LEU A 47 -11.88 0.89 -7.66
C LEU A 47 -12.72 2.04 -7.10
N ARG A 48 -13.36 2.80 -7.98
CA ARG A 48 -14.25 3.92 -7.66
C ARG A 48 -15.63 3.38 -7.37
N PHE A 49 -16.09 3.58 -6.15
CA PHE A 49 -17.46 3.34 -5.73
C PHE A 49 -18.21 4.67 -5.76
N TYR A 50 -19.14 4.81 -6.71
CA TYR A 50 -19.95 6.03 -6.80
C TYR A 50 -21.03 6.00 -5.74
N TYR A 51 -21.26 7.15 -5.11
CA TYR A 51 -22.22 7.27 -4.02
C TYR A 51 -23.12 8.48 -4.25
N ASP A 52 -24.32 8.43 -3.69
CA ASP A 52 -25.30 9.51 -3.80
C ASP A 52 -25.21 10.49 -2.60
N ALA A 53 -26.07 11.51 -2.61
CA ALA A 53 -26.09 12.53 -1.56
C ALA A 53 -26.49 12.01 -0.17
N THR A 54 -27.01 10.79 -0.07
CA THR A 54 -27.42 10.16 1.20
C THR A 54 -26.28 9.41 1.89
N PHE A 55 -25.15 9.26 1.21
CA PHE A 55 -23.97 8.58 1.75
C PHE A 55 -23.34 9.32 2.93
N ASP A 56 -23.38 8.71 4.12
CA ASP A 56 -22.67 9.22 5.29
C ASP A 56 -21.19 8.85 5.25
N GLY A 57 -20.40 9.70 4.61
CA GLY A 57 -18.95 9.59 4.55
C GLY A 57 -18.20 10.17 5.76
N SER A 58 -18.89 10.59 6.83
CA SER A 58 -18.29 11.37 7.93
C SER A 58 -17.15 10.65 8.66
N ARG A 59 -17.19 9.31 8.68
CA ARG A 59 -16.20 8.44 9.31
C ARG A 59 -15.06 8.01 8.38
N ILE A 60 -15.17 8.30 7.09
CA ILE A 60 -14.23 7.83 6.08
C ILE A 60 -13.14 8.88 5.86
N ALA A 61 -11.90 8.40 5.82
CA ALA A 61 -10.73 9.22 5.56
C ALA A 61 -10.89 9.95 4.23
N THR A 62 -10.78 11.27 4.25
CA THR A 62 -11.34 12.08 3.17
C THR A 62 -10.51 12.04 1.89
N GLU A 63 -9.25 11.64 1.98
CA GLU A 63 -8.37 11.30 0.85
C GLU A 63 -8.91 10.18 -0.04
N ARG A 64 -9.84 9.37 0.48
CA ARG A 64 -10.52 8.35 -0.31
C ARG A 64 -11.63 8.93 -1.17
N PHE A 65 -12.08 10.15 -0.93
CA PHE A 65 -13.08 10.79 -1.78
C PHE A 65 -12.44 11.41 -3.01
N GLY A 66 -13.12 11.24 -4.14
CA GLY A 66 -12.80 11.90 -5.38
C GLY A 66 -14.07 12.34 -6.09
N ARG A 67 -13.89 13.01 -7.22
CA ARG A 67 -14.96 13.41 -8.11
C ARG A 67 -14.46 13.39 -9.54
N ASP A 68 -15.25 12.83 -10.44
CA ASP A 68 -15.01 12.90 -11.87
C ASP A 68 -16.32 13.21 -12.62
N ALA A 69 -16.32 12.99 -13.95
CA ALA A 69 -17.47 13.24 -14.80
C ALA A 69 -18.71 12.39 -14.46
N HIS A 70 -18.53 11.25 -13.80
CA HIS A 70 -19.62 10.36 -13.38
C HIS A 70 -20.19 10.74 -11.99
N GLY A 71 -19.51 11.62 -11.25
CA GLY A 71 -19.97 12.15 -9.98
C GLY A 71 -18.96 11.98 -8.84
N PRO A 72 -19.40 12.16 -7.58
CA PRO A 72 -18.57 11.90 -6.43
C PRO A 72 -18.39 10.39 -6.24
N PHE A 73 -17.17 9.98 -5.88
CA PHE A 73 -16.84 8.57 -5.67
C PHE A 73 -15.88 8.37 -4.49
N LEU A 74 -15.86 7.15 -3.98
CA LEU A 74 -14.95 6.68 -2.94
C LEU A 74 -13.99 5.66 -3.54
N TRP A 75 -12.68 5.84 -3.32
CA TRP A 75 -11.67 4.83 -3.61
C TRP A 75 -11.82 3.64 -2.66
N VAL A 76 -12.16 2.47 -3.21
CA VAL A 76 -12.28 1.20 -2.53
C VAL A 76 -11.02 0.38 -2.79
N THR A 77 -10.30 0.06 -1.71
CA THR A 77 -9.08 -0.76 -1.75
C THR A 77 -9.32 -2.18 -1.26
N GLU A 78 -10.48 -2.43 -0.63
CA GLU A 78 -10.81 -3.67 0.06
C GLU A 78 -12.23 -4.08 -0.28
N VAL A 79 -12.44 -5.37 -0.48
CA VAL A 79 -13.73 -5.95 -0.87
C VAL A 79 -13.98 -7.22 -0.08
N ILE A 80 -15.25 -7.59 0.05
CA ILE A 80 -15.65 -8.92 0.51
C ILE A 80 -16.25 -9.64 -0.69
N LEU A 81 -15.74 -10.84 -0.95
CA LEU A 81 -16.28 -11.75 -1.95
C LEU A 81 -16.99 -12.89 -1.23
N SER A 82 -18.27 -13.12 -1.50
CA SER A 82 -18.96 -14.32 -1.01
C SER A 82 -19.56 -15.11 -2.17
N PRO A 83 -19.64 -16.46 -2.07
CA PRO A 83 -20.30 -17.25 -3.09
C PRO A 83 -21.72 -16.74 -3.31
N ARG A 84 -22.12 -16.57 -4.58
CA ARG A 84 -23.49 -16.16 -4.89
C ARG A 84 -24.50 -17.20 -4.40
N ARG A 85 -24.11 -18.48 -4.47
CA ARG A 85 -24.84 -19.63 -3.97
C ARG A 85 -24.07 -20.23 -2.79
N PRO A 86 -24.59 -20.17 -1.55
CA PRO A 86 -23.87 -20.65 -0.37
C PRO A 86 -23.46 -22.13 -0.43
N ASP A 87 -24.20 -22.93 -1.19
CA ASP A 87 -23.98 -24.36 -1.42
C ASP A 87 -22.93 -24.67 -2.50
N GLU A 88 -22.46 -23.64 -3.22
CA GLU A 88 -21.47 -23.75 -4.29
C GLU A 88 -20.19 -23.00 -3.86
N PRO A 89 -19.26 -23.64 -3.11
CA PRO A 89 -18.04 -22.99 -2.69
C PRO A 89 -17.05 -22.81 -3.86
N PRO A 90 -16.25 -21.72 -3.87
CA PRO A 90 -15.20 -21.53 -4.87
C PRO A 90 -14.13 -22.62 -4.75
N TYR A 91 -13.59 -23.05 -5.89
CA TYR A 91 -12.59 -24.10 -5.99
C TYR A 91 -11.32 -23.59 -6.70
N PRO A 92 -10.15 -24.24 -6.47
CA PRO A 92 -8.90 -23.82 -7.10
C PRO A 92 -9.00 -23.78 -8.63
N SER A 93 -8.35 -22.79 -9.24
CA SER A 93 -8.36 -22.56 -10.70
C SER A 93 -9.75 -22.32 -11.31
N MET A 94 -10.75 -21.94 -10.50
CA MET A 94 -12.07 -21.57 -11.01
C MET A 94 -11.98 -20.41 -12.00
N LYS A 95 -12.89 -20.41 -12.99
CA LYS A 95 -12.99 -19.39 -14.03
C LYS A 95 -14.40 -18.85 -14.09
N ASN A 96 -14.53 -17.53 -14.16
CA ASN A 96 -15.80 -16.81 -14.21
C ASN A 96 -16.79 -17.27 -13.11
N PHE A 97 -16.28 -17.50 -11.90
CA PHE A 97 -17.10 -17.93 -10.79
C PHE A 97 -17.90 -16.76 -10.24
N ALA A 98 -19.23 -16.91 -10.10
CA ALA A 98 -20.10 -15.84 -9.68
C ALA A 98 -20.04 -15.62 -8.16
N MET A 99 -19.60 -14.44 -7.75
CA MET A 99 -19.48 -14.04 -6.35
C MET A 99 -20.24 -12.74 -6.10
N ASN A 100 -20.89 -12.62 -4.94
CA ASN A 100 -21.34 -11.33 -4.46
C ASN A 100 -20.12 -10.48 -4.13
N LEU A 101 -20.10 -9.24 -4.62
CA LEU A 101 -19.06 -8.25 -4.38
C LEU A 101 -19.62 -7.18 -3.45
N THR A 102 -18.94 -7.02 -2.32
CA THR A 102 -19.27 -5.99 -1.32
C THR A 102 -18.06 -5.09 -1.14
N ALA A 103 -18.23 -3.77 -1.30
CA ALA A 103 -17.19 -2.79 -1.06
C ALA A 103 -16.97 -2.58 0.44
N VAL A 104 -15.71 -2.53 0.88
CA VAL A 104 -15.35 -2.12 2.25
C VAL A 104 -15.09 -0.61 2.25
N LEU A 105 -16.03 0.12 2.83
CA LEU A 105 -16.06 1.59 2.86
C LEU A 105 -15.23 2.16 4.01
N GLU A 106 -15.19 1.49 5.16
CA GLU A 106 -14.35 1.86 6.32
C GLU A 106 -13.57 0.63 6.79
N PRO A 107 -12.29 0.47 6.42
CA PRO A 107 -11.48 -0.66 6.88
C PRO A 107 -11.22 -0.51 8.38
N ALA A 108 -11.70 -1.46 9.18
CA ALA A 108 -11.49 -1.47 10.61
C ALA A 108 -9.99 -1.65 10.91
N GLY A 109 -9.39 -0.69 11.60
CA GLY A 109 -7.96 -0.68 11.93
C GLY A 109 -7.59 -1.66 13.06
N ASP A 110 -7.79 -2.96 12.84
CA ASP A 110 -7.43 -4.12 13.69
C ASP A 110 -8.59 -4.90 14.32
N SER A 111 -9.86 -4.58 14.01
CA SER A 111 -11.00 -5.35 14.53
C SER A 111 -11.54 -6.31 13.48
N ALA A 112 -11.55 -7.61 13.83
CA ALA A 112 -12.06 -8.74 13.05
C ALA A 112 -13.58 -8.70 12.76
N GLU A 113 -14.23 -7.55 12.93
CA GLU A 113 -15.67 -7.38 12.81
C GLU A 113 -15.96 -6.31 11.74
N LEU A 114 -16.15 -6.77 10.50
CA LEU A 114 -16.67 -5.93 9.42
C LEU A 114 -18.16 -5.70 9.68
N LEU A 115 -18.47 -4.54 10.27
CA LEU A 115 -19.85 -4.14 10.52
C LEU A 115 -20.57 -3.82 9.19
N PRO A 116 -21.88 -4.12 9.09
CA PRO A 116 -22.66 -3.75 7.90
C PRO A 116 -22.55 -2.27 7.53
N ALA A 117 -22.47 -1.39 8.52
CA ALA A 117 -22.30 0.06 8.32
C ALA A 117 -20.98 0.45 7.62
N ASN A 118 -19.97 -0.43 7.63
CA ASN A 118 -18.67 -0.19 7.03
C ASN A 118 -18.56 -0.79 5.62
N THR A 119 -19.66 -1.35 5.11
CA THR A 119 -19.69 -2.09 3.85
C THR A 119 -20.87 -1.69 3.00
N ALA A 120 -20.77 -1.81 1.68
CA ALA A 120 -21.89 -1.62 0.78
C ALA A 120 -21.93 -2.74 -0.27
N ALA A 121 -23.12 -3.29 -0.50
CA ALA A 121 -23.32 -4.22 -1.60
C ALA A 121 -23.02 -3.51 -2.91
N TRP A 122 -22.17 -4.11 -3.74
CA TRP A 122 -21.70 -3.48 -4.99
C TRP A 122 -22.26 -4.18 -6.22
N GLY A 123 -22.41 -5.52 -6.15
CA GLY A 123 -22.98 -6.29 -7.25
C GLY A 123 -22.64 -7.76 -7.20
N VAL A 124 -22.77 -8.43 -8.35
CA VAL A 124 -22.31 -9.79 -8.58
C VAL A 124 -21.17 -9.74 -9.59
N ALA A 125 -20.01 -10.22 -9.19
CA ALA A 125 -18.78 -10.27 -9.98
C ALA A 125 -18.50 -11.67 -10.51
N LEU A 126 -17.85 -11.76 -11.67
CA LEU A 126 -17.21 -12.96 -12.18
C LEU A 126 -15.74 -12.95 -11.74
N VAL A 127 -15.33 -14.04 -11.08
CA VAL A 127 -14.01 -14.14 -10.45
C VAL A 127 -13.25 -15.34 -11.00
N ASP A 128 -12.01 -15.10 -11.41
CA ASP A 128 -11.03 -16.13 -11.72
C ASP A 128 -10.09 -16.32 -10.53
N ASP A 129 -9.84 -17.56 -10.14
CA ASP A 129 -8.71 -17.88 -9.26
C ASP A 129 -7.42 -17.86 -10.10
N LEU A 130 -6.43 -17.11 -9.62
CA LEU A 130 -5.11 -17.09 -10.22
C LEU A 130 -4.27 -18.21 -9.59
N PRO A 131 -3.53 -19.01 -10.38
CA PRO A 131 -2.58 -19.95 -9.81
C PRO A 131 -1.55 -19.18 -8.97
N GLU A 132 -1.22 -19.70 -7.78
CA GLU A 132 0.03 -19.31 -7.08
C GLU A 132 1.14 -19.53 -8.11
N GLU A 133 1.82 -18.48 -8.58
CA GLU A 133 2.94 -18.66 -9.51
C GLU A 133 3.92 -19.65 -8.88
N PRO A 134 4.18 -20.81 -9.50
CA PRO A 134 5.24 -21.68 -9.03
C PRO A 134 6.54 -20.88 -9.14
N ALA A 135 7.30 -20.84 -8.05
CA ALA A 135 8.61 -20.19 -8.01
C ALA A 135 9.39 -20.58 -9.26
N HIS A 136 9.58 -19.62 -10.17
CA HIS A 136 10.28 -19.83 -11.43
C HIS A 136 11.68 -20.37 -11.11
N ASP A 137 11.95 -21.64 -11.46
CA ASP A 137 13.26 -22.24 -11.31
C ASP A 137 14.21 -21.52 -12.29
N PRO A 138 15.25 -20.81 -11.83
CA PRO A 138 16.11 -20.01 -12.71
C PRO A 138 17.02 -20.84 -13.62
N ARG A 139 16.75 -22.14 -13.82
CA ARG A 139 17.65 -23.07 -14.50
C ARG A 139 17.32 -23.36 -15.96
N GLU A 140 16.36 -22.69 -16.56
CA GLU A 140 15.97 -22.99 -17.94
C GLU A 140 15.84 -21.77 -18.85
N VAL A 141 16.83 -20.87 -18.83
CA VAL A 141 17.19 -20.07 -20.03
C VAL A 141 18.70 -19.82 -20.03
N ALA A 142 19.46 -20.85 -20.38
CA ALA A 142 20.87 -20.69 -20.73
C ALA A 142 21.10 -21.37 -22.07
N ASP A 143 20.67 -20.72 -23.15
CA ASP A 143 21.49 -20.72 -24.35
C ASP A 143 21.19 -19.49 -25.23
N ASP A 144 22.25 -19.02 -25.87
CA ASP A 144 22.30 -17.97 -26.88
C ASP A 144 22.14 -16.50 -26.46
N ASN A 145 23.26 -15.89 -26.07
CA ASN A 145 23.71 -14.65 -26.75
C ASN A 145 25.20 -14.37 -26.50
N ARG A 146 26.03 -14.79 -27.45
CA ARG A 146 27.41 -14.29 -27.60
C ARG A 146 27.37 -12.96 -28.37
N GLY A 147 27.97 -11.93 -27.79
CA GLY A 147 28.75 -10.93 -28.54
C GLY A 147 28.09 -9.58 -28.82
N ALA A 148 28.42 -8.57 -28.00
CA ALA A 148 28.77 -7.22 -28.46
C ALA A 148 29.49 -6.43 -27.34
N PRO A 149 30.60 -5.71 -27.63
CA PRO A 149 31.30 -4.90 -26.64
C PRO A 149 30.63 -3.51 -26.45
N PRO A 150 30.76 -2.87 -25.27
CA PRO A 150 30.20 -1.55 -25.02
C PRO A 150 31.04 -0.43 -25.67
N PRO A 151 30.43 0.68 -26.12
CA PRO A 151 31.15 1.83 -26.66
C PRO A 151 31.83 2.67 -25.55
N PRO A 152 32.91 3.41 -25.86
CA PRO A 152 33.72 4.13 -24.88
C PRO A 152 33.09 5.44 -24.41
N ARG A 153 33.31 5.75 -23.12
CA ARG A 153 32.93 7.00 -22.44
C ARG A 153 33.90 8.12 -22.77
N THR A 154 33.41 9.29 -23.15
CA THR A 154 34.15 10.57 -23.17
C THR A 154 33.89 11.39 -21.89
N PRO A 155 34.91 12.03 -21.29
CA PRO A 155 34.75 12.88 -20.11
C PRO A 155 34.30 14.32 -20.47
N PRO A 156 33.64 15.05 -19.54
CA PRO A 156 33.10 16.39 -19.79
C PRO A 156 34.16 17.49 -19.62
N THR A 157 34.15 18.46 -20.54
CA THR A 157 34.94 19.70 -20.48
C THR A 157 34.32 20.67 -19.48
N ALA A 158 35.16 21.21 -18.60
CA ALA A 158 34.82 22.17 -17.57
C ALA A 158 34.53 23.57 -18.15
N HIS A 159 33.50 24.23 -17.61
CA HIS A 159 33.43 25.69 -17.54
C HIS A 159 33.13 26.10 -16.09
N ALA A 160 34.15 26.70 -15.46
CA ALA A 160 34.01 27.62 -14.33
C ALA A 160 33.33 28.92 -14.82
N ALA A 161 32.68 29.80 -14.04
CA ALA A 161 32.68 30.08 -12.60
C ALA A 161 31.42 30.94 -12.26
N GLN A 162 31.25 31.24 -10.96
CA GLN A 162 30.28 32.16 -10.28
C GLN A 162 29.11 31.45 -9.58
N ARG A 163 28.83 31.63 -8.28
CA ARG A 163 29.30 32.56 -7.24
C ARG A 163 29.07 31.94 -5.86
N ASP A 164 29.87 32.39 -4.91
CA ASP A 164 29.89 32.05 -3.49
C ASP A 164 28.51 31.99 -2.82
N ARG A 165 28.17 30.80 -2.33
CA ARG A 165 27.37 30.58 -1.11
C ARG A 165 28.12 29.52 -0.29
N PRO A 166 28.18 29.60 1.04
CA PRO A 166 28.73 28.52 1.84
C PRO A 166 27.88 27.27 1.61
N ARG A 167 28.36 26.37 0.75
CA ARG A 167 27.78 25.06 0.48
C ARG A 167 28.00 24.26 1.74
N ALA A 168 26.94 24.00 2.50
CA ALA A 168 26.94 22.93 3.48
C ALA A 168 27.48 21.69 2.76
N VAL A 169 28.63 21.19 3.21
CA VAL A 169 29.22 19.96 2.70
C VAL A 169 28.14 18.89 2.90
N PRO A 170 27.61 18.26 1.83
CA PRO A 170 26.75 17.11 2.00
C PRO A 170 27.54 16.10 2.80
N ALA A 171 26.95 15.59 3.88
CA ALA A 171 27.50 14.39 4.52
C ALA A 171 27.73 13.34 3.41
N PRO A 172 28.87 12.63 3.41
CA PRO A 172 29.09 11.57 2.44
C PRO A 172 27.90 10.61 2.50
N ASP A 173 27.36 10.26 1.32
CA ASP A 173 26.35 9.20 1.20
C ASP A 173 26.83 7.99 2.02
N PRO A 174 26.01 7.44 2.93
CA PRO A 174 26.38 6.22 3.60
C PRO A 174 26.65 5.17 2.53
N ALA A 175 27.82 4.53 2.61
CA ALA A 175 28.23 3.51 1.66
C ALA A 175 27.14 2.44 1.52
N PRO A 176 26.93 1.85 0.32
CA PRO A 176 25.91 0.84 0.10
C PRO A 176 26.02 -0.26 1.16
N ARG A 177 24.95 -0.47 1.92
CA ARG A 177 24.92 -1.53 2.92
C ARG A 177 24.99 -2.89 2.21
N GLY A 178 25.83 -3.78 2.72
CA GLY A 178 25.85 -5.17 2.26
C GLY A 178 24.49 -5.84 2.48
N PRO A 179 24.23 -6.99 1.82
CA PRO A 179 22.96 -7.69 1.95
C PRO A 179 22.68 -8.04 3.42
N LEU A 180 21.53 -7.60 3.91
CA LEU A 180 20.99 -7.95 5.22
C LEU A 180 20.25 -9.29 5.15
N ASP A 181 20.57 -10.19 6.06
CA ASP A 181 19.73 -11.37 6.31
C ASP A 181 18.46 -10.99 7.10
N GLU A 182 17.55 -11.96 7.22
CA GLU A 182 16.26 -11.78 7.90
C GLU A 182 16.43 -11.32 9.36
N ALA A 183 17.38 -11.89 10.09
CA ALA A 183 17.59 -11.58 11.51
C ALA A 183 18.14 -10.16 11.71
N HIS A 184 19.02 -9.70 10.81
CA HIS A 184 19.51 -8.33 10.79
C HIS A 184 18.38 -7.36 10.47
N LEU A 185 17.58 -7.67 9.45
CA LEU A 185 16.49 -6.80 9.04
C LEU A 185 15.42 -6.65 10.14
N VAL A 186 15.06 -7.73 10.83
CA VAL A 186 14.14 -7.68 11.97
C VAL A 186 14.64 -6.73 13.06
N ARG A 187 15.95 -6.75 13.36
CA ARG A 187 16.55 -5.84 14.34
C ARG A 187 16.54 -4.39 13.86
N GLU A 188 16.87 -4.14 12.60
CA GLU A 188 16.85 -2.79 12.02
C GLU A 188 15.42 -2.20 12.02
N VAL A 189 14.41 -3.00 11.63
CA VAL A 189 13.01 -2.57 11.65
C VAL A 189 12.52 -2.29 13.08
N ALA A 190 12.90 -3.13 14.04
CA ALA A 190 12.58 -2.89 15.45
C ALA A 190 13.24 -1.61 16.00
N ALA A 191 14.52 -1.39 15.67
CA ALA A 191 15.25 -0.18 16.06
C ALA A 191 14.64 1.07 15.41
N LEU A 192 14.30 1.00 14.13
CA LEU A 192 13.64 2.06 13.39
C LEU A 192 12.28 2.43 14.01
N ARG A 193 11.45 1.44 14.35
CA ARG A 193 10.19 1.67 15.07
C ARG A 193 10.40 2.36 16.42
N ALA A 194 11.41 1.93 17.18
CA ALA A 194 11.72 2.54 18.46
C ALA A 194 12.16 4.01 18.31
N GLN A 195 12.95 4.32 17.28
CA GLN A 195 13.34 5.69 16.96
C GLN A 195 12.13 6.55 16.56
N ILE A 196 11.24 6.02 15.72
CA ILE A 196 10.00 6.71 15.32
C ILE A 196 9.12 6.96 16.54
N ALA A 197 8.97 5.97 17.43
CA ALA A 197 8.21 6.11 18.67
C ALA A 197 8.77 7.24 19.54
N ALA A 198 10.09 7.28 19.73
CA ALA A 198 10.77 8.32 20.49
C ALA A 198 10.58 9.71 19.87
N LEU A 199 10.75 9.84 18.54
CA LEU A 199 10.59 11.10 17.81
C LEU A 199 9.13 11.60 17.82
N ALA A 200 8.17 10.69 17.72
CA ALA A 200 6.75 11.01 17.81
C ALA A 200 6.28 11.28 19.25
N GLY A 201 7.09 10.92 20.25
CA GLY A 201 6.76 11.02 21.68
C GLY A 201 5.73 10.00 22.13
N TRP A 202 5.65 8.84 21.48
CA TRP A 202 4.59 7.85 21.68
C TRP A 202 5.09 6.53 22.26
N PRO A 203 4.23 5.79 22.96
CA PRO A 203 4.55 4.41 23.30
C PRO A 203 4.66 3.57 22.03
N ILE A 204 5.65 2.68 21.99
CA ILE A 204 5.94 1.84 20.82
C ILE A 204 4.73 0.96 20.40
N SER A 205 3.84 0.64 21.34
CA SER A 205 2.60 -0.10 21.08
C SER A 205 1.60 0.65 20.19
N GLN A 206 1.74 1.98 20.06
CA GLN A 206 0.93 2.80 19.15
C GLN A 206 1.60 3.03 17.79
N ILE A 207 2.81 2.49 17.60
CA ILE A 207 3.53 2.55 16.33
C ILE A 207 3.29 1.27 15.57
N GLN A 208 2.79 1.40 14.34
CA GLN A 208 2.54 0.29 13.42
C GLN A 208 3.74 -0.66 13.33
N GLU A 209 3.47 -1.97 13.34
CA GLU A 209 4.48 -3.02 13.28
C GLU A 209 4.44 -3.77 11.95
N PRO A 210 5.34 -3.45 11.00
CA PRO A 210 5.51 -4.26 9.81
C PRO A 210 6.00 -5.66 10.18
N LYS A 211 5.34 -6.70 9.67
CA LYS A 211 5.69 -8.08 10.00
C LYS A 211 6.71 -8.66 9.02
N CYS A 212 7.73 -9.32 9.57
CA CYS A 212 8.58 -10.19 8.76
C CYS A 212 7.79 -11.45 8.39
N VAL A 213 7.70 -11.75 7.10
CA VAL A 213 7.04 -12.94 6.56
C VAL A 213 7.98 -13.72 5.67
N LYS A 214 7.72 -15.02 5.48
CA LYS A 214 8.51 -15.85 4.56
C LYS A 214 8.43 -15.28 3.15
N ALA A 215 9.51 -15.46 2.39
CA ALA A 215 9.55 -15.07 0.97
C ALA A 215 8.33 -15.61 0.20
N GLY A 216 7.64 -14.71 -0.51
CA GLY A 216 6.44 -15.07 -1.29
C GLY A 216 5.20 -15.35 -0.44
N LYS A 217 5.24 -15.05 0.86
CA LYS A 217 4.08 -15.06 1.74
C LYS A 217 3.73 -13.64 2.16
N GLU A 218 2.47 -13.45 2.48
CA GLU A 218 1.89 -12.18 2.92
C GLU A 218 1.53 -12.26 4.41
N ASN A 219 1.24 -11.11 5.01
CA ASN A 219 0.76 -11.06 6.39
C ASN A 219 -0.72 -11.49 6.43
N ARG A 220 -0.96 -12.71 6.92
CA ARG A 220 -2.31 -13.30 7.11
C ARG A 220 -3.23 -12.52 8.05
N GLN A 221 -2.70 -11.58 8.83
CA GLN A 221 -3.47 -10.76 9.76
C GLN A 221 -3.81 -9.39 9.17
N GLY A 222 -3.44 -9.12 7.92
CA GLY A 222 -3.56 -7.81 7.30
C GLY A 222 -2.47 -6.83 7.77
N GLY A 223 -2.24 -5.77 6.98
CA GLY A 223 -1.23 -4.76 7.27
C GLY A 223 0.14 -5.01 6.63
N PRO A 224 1.10 -4.08 6.82
CA PRO A 224 2.34 -4.09 6.08
C PRO A 224 3.24 -5.27 6.45
N ALA A 225 3.93 -5.79 5.45
CA ALA A 225 4.78 -6.97 5.60
C ALA A 225 6.04 -6.81 4.77
N TYR A 226 7.15 -7.36 5.24
CA TYR A 226 8.38 -7.44 4.46
C TYR A 226 8.90 -8.88 4.44
N SER A 227 9.59 -9.23 3.36
CA SER A 227 10.27 -10.51 3.25
C SER A 227 11.63 -10.36 2.57
N VAL A 228 12.53 -11.27 2.92
CA VAL A 228 13.87 -11.40 2.33
C VAL A 228 13.93 -12.69 1.53
N SER A 229 14.39 -12.60 0.28
CA SER A 229 14.68 -13.78 -0.54
C SER A 229 15.99 -13.61 -1.30
N ARG A 230 17.04 -14.30 -0.86
CA ARG A 230 18.41 -14.24 -1.41
C ARG A 230 18.94 -12.79 -1.52
N HIS A 231 18.76 -12.16 -2.67
CA HIS A 231 19.23 -10.81 -3.01
C HIS A 231 18.07 -9.83 -3.28
N ARG A 232 16.86 -10.17 -2.86
CA ARG A 232 15.68 -9.35 -3.09
C ARG A 232 14.88 -9.17 -1.83
N TYR A 233 14.55 -7.91 -1.60
CA TYR A 233 13.69 -7.43 -0.54
C TYR A 233 12.32 -7.10 -1.12
N ARG A 234 11.30 -7.48 -0.37
CA ARG A 234 9.91 -7.18 -0.73
C ARG A 234 9.27 -6.43 0.40
N TYR A 235 8.50 -5.40 0.05
CA TYR A 235 7.65 -4.69 0.98
C TYR A 235 6.24 -4.58 0.46
N PHE A 236 5.32 -5.00 1.29
CA PHE A 236 3.90 -4.96 1.05
C PHE A 236 3.30 -3.92 1.97
N THR A 237 2.69 -2.89 1.41
CA THR A 237 2.16 -1.77 2.18
C THR A 237 0.94 -1.16 1.49
N LYS A 238 0.15 -0.41 2.26
CA LYS A 238 -1.05 0.28 1.79
C LYS A 238 -0.67 1.68 1.29
N ASP A 239 -0.64 1.84 -0.02
CA ASP A 239 -0.63 3.13 -0.69
C ASP A 239 -2.06 3.72 -0.66
N ILE A 240 -2.16 5.02 -0.37
CA ILE A 240 -3.45 5.72 -0.25
C ILE A 240 -4.19 5.83 -1.59
N TRP A 241 -3.48 5.74 -2.72
CA TRP A 241 -4.02 5.90 -4.07
C TRP A 241 -3.98 4.63 -4.90
N GLN A 242 -3.14 3.66 -4.55
CA GLN A 242 -2.99 2.40 -5.27
C GLN A 242 -3.51 1.19 -4.49
N GLY A 243 -4.07 1.41 -3.29
CA GLY A 243 -4.43 0.31 -2.42
C GLY A 243 -3.16 -0.38 -1.95
N TYR A 244 -3.13 -1.70 -1.90
CA TYR A 244 -1.90 -2.36 -1.48
C TYR A 244 -0.95 -2.57 -2.65
N VAL A 245 0.29 -2.16 -2.42
CA VAL A 245 1.38 -2.26 -3.39
C VAL A 245 2.44 -3.20 -2.86
N LEU A 246 2.85 -4.14 -3.72
CA LEU A 246 4.08 -4.90 -3.54
C LEU A 246 5.22 -4.13 -4.19
N ARG A 247 6.23 -3.79 -3.40
CA ARG A 247 7.47 -3.16 -3.85
C ARG A 247 8.61 -4.16 -3.73
N GLU A 248 9.49 -4.19 -4.72
CA GLU A 248 10.68 -5.05 -4.72
C GLU A 248 11.94 -4.21 -4.95
N THR A 249 13.01 -4.52 -4.22
CA THR A 249 14.32 -3.90 -4.38
C THR A 249 15.44 -4.89 -4.04
N ASP A 250 16.63 -4.69 -4.56
CA ASP A 250 17.87 -5.36 -4.12
C ASP A 250 18.67 -4.52 -3.10
N ASP A 251 18.25 -3.28 -2.84
CA ASP A 251 18.87 -2.37 -1.88
C ASP A 251 18.18 -2.45 -0.50
N PRO A 252 18.87 -2.91 0.56
CA PRO A 252 18.31 -2.94 1.90
C PRO A 252 17.99 -1.54 2.47
N ASP A 253 18.72 -0.49 2.09
CA ASP A 253 18.44 0.88 2.55
C ASP A 253 17.13 1.41 1.93
N GLU A 254 16.83 1.01 0.70
CA GLU A 254 15.55 1.34 0.06
C GLU A 254 14.36 0.65 0.73
N LEU A 255 14.51 -0.63 1.11
CA LEU A 255 13.50 -1.32 1.89
C LEU A 255 13.25 -0.61 3.23
N LEU A 256 14.31 -0.29 3.96
CA LEU A 256 14.23 0.42 5.24
C LEU A 256 13.59 1.81 5.08
N TYR A 257 13.87 2.50 3.97
CA TYR A 257 13.20 3.75 3.61
C TYR A 257 11.70 3.55 3.44
N TRP A 258 11.23 2.56 2.68
CA TRP A 258 9.79 2.32 2.50
C TRP A 258 9.09 2.01 3.81
N ILE A 259 9.73 1.22 4.67
CA ILE A 259 9.21 0.90 6.00
C ILE A 259 9.14 2.17 6.87
N ALA A 260 10.21 2.97 6.89
CA ALA A 260 10.25 4.23 7.64
C ALA A 260 9.14 5.19 7.17
N ASP A 261 9.01 5.34 5.85
CA ASP A 261 8.05 6.21 5.19
C ASP A 261 6.60 5.82 5.56
N ASP A 262 6.27 4.53 5.51
CA ASP A 262 4.94 4.03 5.87
C ASP A 262 4.64 4.22 7.36
N VAL A 263 5.57 3.79 8.24
CA VAL A 263 5.37 3.84 9.70
C VAL A 263 5.29 5.29 10.21
N THR A 264 6.13 6.19 9.68
CA THR A 264 6.08 7.62 10.06
C THR A 264 4.83 8.31 9.55
N ARG A 265 4.36 7.98 8.33
CA ARG A 265 3.10 8.51 7.78
C ARG A 265 1.91 8.06 8.62
N SER A 266 1.85 6.80 9.02
CA SER A 266 0.83 6.28 9.94
C SER A 266 0.88 6.97 11.30
N ALA A 267 2.07 7.14 11.89
CA ALA A 267 2.23 7.88 13.14
C ALA A 267 1.79 9.36 13.01
N ALA A 268 2.12 10.02 11.91
CA ALA A 268 1.67 11.39 11.65
C ALA A 268 0.14 11.50 11.52
N TRP A 269 -0.51 10.50 10.92
CA TRP A 269 -1.97 10.48 10.80
C TRP A 269 -2.65 10.28 12.16
N GLU A 270 -2.17 9.34 12.96
CA GLU A 270 -2.66 9.15 14.33
C GLU A 270 -2.48 10.42 15.19
N TRP A 271 -1.45 11.24 14.92
CA TRP A 271 -1.22 12.51 15.61
C TRP A 271 -2.28 13.53 15.23
N THR A 272 -2.56 13.59 13.93
CA THR A 272 -3.60 14.44 13.36
C THR A 272 -4.97 14.12 13.93
N LYS A 273 -5.33 12.84 14.05
CA LYS A 273 -6.61 12.42 14.64
C LYS A 273 -6.80 12.86 16.10
N ARG A 274 -5.70 13.10 16.83
CA ARG A 274 -5.72 13.55 18.24
C ARG A 274 -5.68 15.07 18.39
N ALA A 275 -5.43 15.82 17.31
CA ALA A 275 -5.40 17.27 17.35
C ALA A 275 -6.79 17.82 17.72
N PRO A 276 -6.90 18.82 18.62
CA PRO A 276 -8.20 19.37 19.03
C PRO A 276 -9.03 19.97 17.88
N SER A 277 -8.38 20.36 16.79
CA SER A 277 -8.97 20.90 15.56
C SER A 277 -9.54 19.82 14.63
N PHE A 278 -9.09 18.57 14.76
CA PHE A 278 -9.51 17.47 13.89
C PHE A 278 -11.00 17.14 14.08
N GLY A 279 -11.73 17.08 12.96
CA GLY A 279 -13.17 16.81 12.96
C GLY A 279 -14.06 17.99 13.40
N LYS A 280 -13.47 19.07 13.94
CA LYS A 280 -14.20 20.29 14.33
C LYS A 280 -14.02 21.40 13.31
N THR A 281 -12.78 21.86 13.15
CA THR A 281 -12.42 22.97 12.26
C THR A 281 -11.66 22.49 11.03
N LEU A 282 -10.87 21.42 11.16
CA LEU A 282 -10.14 20.79 10.06
C LEU A 282 -10.78 19.44 9.73
N LYS A 283 -11.25 19.31 8.48
CA LYS A 283 -11.73 18.04 7.93
C LYS A 283 -10.56 17.21 7.39
N GLY A 284 -10.76 15.92 7.15
CA GLY A 284 -9.71 14.96 6.79
C GLY A 284 -8.64 15.45 5.79
N PRO A 285 -8.96 16.01 4.60
CA PRO A 285 -7.94 16.40 3.64
C PRO A 285 -7.17 17.63 4.08
N GLU A 286 -7.86 18.55 4.75
CA GLU A 286 -7.27 19.79 5.25
C GLU A 286 -6.38 19.50 6.45
N ALA A 287 -6.83 18.64 7.36
CA ALA A 287 -6.03 18.15 8.47
C ALA A 287 -4.80 17.37 7.97
N GLN A 288 -4.94 16.58 6.91
CA GLN A 288 -3.81 15.88 6.29
C GLN A 288 -2.76 16.84 5.73
N ARG A 289 -3.19 17.89 5.03
CA ARG A 289 -2.28 18.89 4.45
C ARG A 289 -1.63 19.78 5.51
N VAL A 290 -2.38 20.20 6.51
CA VAL A 290 -1.94 21.18 7.52
C VAL A 290 -1.17 20.52 8.67
N ILE A 291 -1.46 19.24 8.96
CA ILE A 291 -0.90 18.54 10.13
C ILE A 291 -0.10 17.31 9.71
N THR A 292 -0.74 16.33 9.05
CA THR A 292 -0.11 15.03 8.75
C THR A 292 1.14 15.19 7.90
N MET A 293 1.06 15.92 6.78
CA MET A 293 2.18 16.07 5.85
C MET A 293 3.39 16.77 6.49
N PRO A 294 3.24 17.93 7.18
CA PRO A 294 4.34 18.54 7.91
C PRO A 294 4.95 17.63 8.98
N MET A 295 4.11 16.91 9.74
CA MET A 295 4.60 16.01 10.79
C MET A 295 5.36 14.83 10.20
N TRP A 296 4.82 14.20 9.15
CA TRP A 296 5.45 13.10 8.43
C TRP A 296 6.83 13.51 7.89
N HIS A 297 6.91 14.66 7.20
CA HIS A 297 8.19 15.20 6.73
C HIS A 297 9.16 15.44 7.88
N THR A 298 8.70 16.04 8.98
CA THR A 298 9.54 16.33 10.15
C THR A 298 10.12 15.04 10.74
N LEU A 299 9.32 13.99 10.89
CA LEU A 299 9.78 12.68 11.36
C LEU A 299 10.82 12.08 10.41
N MET A 300 10.57 12.13 9.10
CA MET A 300 11.51 11.60 8.11
C MET A 300 12.85 12.35 8.11
N TYR A 301 12.84 13.69 8.19
CA TYR A 301 14.06 14.49 8.34
C TYR A 301 14.81 14.20 9.64
N ALA A 302 14.08 13.98 10.74
CA ALA A 302 14.66 13.67 12.04
C ALA A 302 15.26 12.26 12.11
N LEU A 303 14.69 11.30 11.37
CA LEU A 303 15.29 9.97 11.20
C LEU A 303 16.57 10.05 10.38
N ARG A 304 16.46 10.53 9.13
CA ARG A 304 17.57 10.67 8.19
C ARG A 304 17.29 11.81 7.22
N TYR A 305 18.20 12.76 7.13
CA TYR A 305 18.05 13.94 6.26
C TYR A 305 17.77 13.58 4.79
N GLU A 306 18.47 12.57 4.24
CA GLU A 306 18.28 12.05 2.88
C GLU A 306 16.86 11.51 2.66
N TRP A 307 16.33 10.78 3.65
CA TRP A 307 14.99 10.22 3.59
C TRP A 307 13.93 11.33 3.64
N GLY A 308 14.12 12.36 4.46
CA GLY A 308 13.26 13.54 4.45
C GLY A 308 13.23 14.26 3.09
N GLN A 309 14.36 14.36 2.40
CA GLN A 309 14.40 14.91 1.03
C GLN A 309 13.65 14.02 0.03
N ARG A 310 13.84 12.70 0.10
CA ARG A 310 13.17 11.73 -0.77
C ARG A 310 11.64 11.76 -0.58
N THR A 311 11.17 11.75 0.66
CA THR A 311 9.73 11.80 0.98
C THR A 311 9.09 13.10 0.48
N ARG A 312 9.77 14.25 0.61
CA ARG A 312 9.25 15.53 0.10
C ARG A 312 8.97 15.47 -1.40
N LEU A 313 9.90 14.92 -2.18
CA LEU A 313 9.74 14.78 -3.64
C LEU A 313 8.58 13.85 -4.01
N VAL A 314 8.39 12.76 -3.25
CA VAL A 314 7.26 11.84 -3.44
C VAL A 314 5.93 12.54 -3.14
N ALA A 315 5.85 13.30 -2.04
CA ALA A 315 4.63 14.03 -1.66
C ALA A 315 4.27 15.15 -2.67
N GLU A 316 5.27 15.85 -3.21
CA GLU A 316 5.08 16.87 -4.26
C GLU A 316 4.54 16.27 -5.55
N GLN A 317 5.07 15.13 -5.99
CA GLN A 317 4.56 14.39 -7.16
C GLN A 317 3.14 13.85 -6.96
N GLN A 318 2.81 13.42 -5.74
CA GLN A 318 1.48 12.93 -5.40
C GLN A 318 0.44 14.06 -5.38
N THR A 319 0.82 15.27 -4.94
CA THR A 319 -0.07 16.44 -4.95
C THR A 319 -0.40 16.89 -6.37
N GLN A 320 0.53 16.75 -7.31
CA GLN A 320 0.34 17.11 -8.72
C GLN A 320 -0.55 16.12 -9.50
N ARG A 321 -0.64 14.86 -9.06
CA ARG A 321 -1.49 13.84 -9.70
C ARG A 321 -2.95 13.88 -9.27
N GLY A 322 -3.26 14.61 -8.20
CA GLY A 322 -4.62 14.80 -7.67
C GLY A 322 -5.25 16.15 -8.00
N ALA A 323 -4.64 16.94 -8.89
CA ALA A 323 -5.16 18.20 -9.42
C ALA A 323 -5.54 18.01 -10.90
#